data_AF-A0A951K6G9-F1
#
_entry.id   AF-A0A951K6G9-F1
#
_cell.length_a   1.000
_cell.length_b   1.000
_cell.length_c   1.000
_cell.angle_alpha   90.00
_cell.angle_beta   90.00
_cell.angle_gamma   90.00
#
_symmetry.space_group_name_H-M   'P 1'
#
loop_
_entity.id
_entity.type
_entity.pdbx_description
1 polymer ?
#
loop_
_entity_poly.entity_id
_entity_poly.type
_entity_poly.pdbx_seq_one_letter_code
_entity_poly.pdbx_strand_id
1 'polypeptide(L)' 'MLWWVWDAPATPGAVTGPYSGAYMAMGSNGQFITVLPAADAVVVHKVDIDADETPDVSLGEFMTSLGIYLASYCGDGDCK' A
#
# COMPACT_ATOMS: atom_id res chain seq x y z
N MET A 1 14.22 -9.89 1.68
CA MET A 1 12.92 -9.20 1.49
C MET A 1 12.05 -10.10 0.63
N LEU A 2 10.85 -10.43 1.11
CA LEU A 2 9.85 -11.12 0.31
C LEU A 2 8.91 -10.06 -0.27
N TRP A 3 8.27 -10.38 -1.40
CA TRP A 3 7.27 -9.52 -2.02
C TRP A 3 5.93 -10.25 -1.99
N TRP A 4 4.91 -9.55 -1.53
CA TRP A 4 3.53 -10.01 -1.49
C TRP A 4 2.80 -9.35 -2.65
N VAL A 5 2.34 -10.18 -3.58
CA VAL A 5 1.72 -9.73 -4.82
C VAL A 5 0.22 -9.94 -4.72
N TRP A 6 -0.57 -8.91 -5.02
CA TRP A 6 -2.02 -8.98 -5.09
C TRP A 6 -2.50 -9.30 -6.51
N ASP A 7 -1.97 -10.37 -7.08
CA ASP A 7 -2.45 -10.94 -8.34
C ASP A 7 -3.53 -11.99 -8.03
N ALA A 8 -4.77 -11.54 -7.83
CA ALA A 8 -5.90 -12.46 -7.91
C ALA A 8 -6.09 -12.86 -9.39
N PRO A 9 -6.26 -14.15 -9.74
CA PRO A 9 -6.51 -14.54 -11.12
C PRO A 9 -7.71 -13.78 -11.65
N ALA A 10 -7.55 -13.14 -12.82
CA ALA A 10 -8.55 -12.37 -13.51
C ALA A 10 -9.74 -13.27 -13.95
N THR A 11 -10.54 -13.74 -13.01
CA THR A 11 -11.90 -14.17 -13.32
C THR A 11 -12.72 -12.93 -13.65
N PRO A 12 -13.71 -13.00 -14.56
CA PRO A 12 -14.67 -11.91 -14.72
C PRO A 12 -15.32 -11.60 -13.35
N GLY A 13 -14.97 -10.45 -12.76
CA GLY A 13 -15.34 -10.08 -11.39
C GLY A 13 -14.24 -10.20 -10.31
N ALA A 14 -13.03 -10.64 -10.65
CA ALA A 14 -11.85 -10.62 -9.77
C ALA A 14 -11.31 -9.20 -9.59
N VAL A 15 -10.81 -8.93 -8.37
CA VAL A 15 -10.19 -7.69 -7.85
C VAL A 15 -10.12 -6.57 -8.88
N THR A 16 -11.25 -5.90 -9.05
CA THR A 16 -11.33 -4.61 -9.74
C THR A 16 -11.24 -3.53 -8.68
N GLY A 17 -10.42 -2.49 -8.90
CA GLY A 17 -10.24 -1.42 -7.94
C GLY A 17 -8.80 -0.91 -7.82
N PRO A 18 -8.53 -0.05 -6.83
CA PRO A 18 -7.28 0.70 -6.74
C PRO A 18 -6.03 -0.15 -6.41
N TYR A 19 -6.23 -1.42 -6.04
CA TYR A 19 -5.16 -2.38 -5.77
C TYR A 19 -4.85 -3.32 -6.95
N SER A 20 -5.41 -3.06 -8.14
CA SER A 20 -5.14 -3.90 -9.31
C SER A 20 -3.65 -3.88 -9.68
N GLY A 21 -3.02 -5.05 -9.74
CA GLY A 21 -1.60 -5.22 -9.99
C GLY A 21 -0.69 -4.77 -8.84
N ALA A 22 -1.25 -4.47 -7.67
CA ALA A 22 -0.47 -3.95 -6.56
C ALA A 22 0.41 -5.04 -5.92
N TYR A 23 1.56 -4.61 -5.42
CA TYR A 23 2.50 -5.49 -4.72
C TYR A 23 3.25 -4.72 -3.63
N MET A 24 3.67 -5.43 -2.60
CA MET A 24 4.25 -4.83 -1.41
C MET A 24 5.42 -5.65 -0.86
N ALA A 25 6.44 -4.96 -0.36
CA ALA A 25 7.47 -5.53 0.49
C ALA A 25 7.25 -5.08 1.94
N MET A 26 7.43 -6.01 2.87
CA MET A 26 7.38 -5.77 4.31
C MET A 26 8.77 -5.99 4.93
N GLY A 27 9.21 -5.05 5.76
CA GLY A 27 10.38 -5.15 6.61
C GLY A 27 10.00 -5.14 8.09
N SER A 28 10.98 -5.40 8.95
CA SER A 28 10.81 -5.37 10.41
C SER A 28 10.44 -3.96 10.90
N ASN A 29 9.70 -3.87 12.01
CA ASN A 29 9.35 -2.61 12.68
C ASN A 29 8.54 -1.65 11.78
N GLY A 30 7.45 -2.16 11.18
CA GLY A 30 6.50 -1.34 10.42
C GLY A 30 7.02 -0.73 9.12
N GLN A 31 8.01 -1.34 8.46
CA GLN A 31 8.57 -0.82 7.21
C GLN A 31 7.80 -1.40 6.01
N PHE A 32 7.23 -0.55 5.16
CA PHE A 32 6.45 -0.97 4.00
C PHE A 32 6.86 -0.22 2.74
N ILE A 33 6.95 -0.94 1.61
CA ILE A 33 7.04 -0.36 0.27
C ILE A 33 5.92 -0.98 -0.55
N THR A 34 4.97 -0.17 -1.00
CA THR A 34 3.82 -0.64 -1.77
C THR A 34 3.75 0.08 -3.11
N VAL A 35 3.62 -0.70 -4.18
CA VAL A 35 3.42 -0.20 -5.54
C VAL A 35 1.96 -0.41 -5.91
N LEU A 36 1.34 0.65 -6.43
CA LEU A 36 -0.07 0.73 -6.81
C LEU A 36 -0.18 1.11 -8.30
N PRO A 37 -0.08 0.16 -9.24
CA PRO A 37 -0.10 0.49 -10.67
C PRO A 37 -1.38 1.18 -11.12
N ALA A 38 -2.54 0.77 -10.59
CA ALA A 38 -3.82 1.39 -10.91
C ALA A 38 -3.95 2.86 -10.46
N ALA A 39 -3.10 3.30 -9.53
CA ALA A 39 -3.07 4.66 -9.02
C ALA A 39 -1.79 5.42 -9.42
N ASP A 40 -0.99 4.86 -10.34
CA ASP A 40 0.32 5.40 -10.75
C ASP A 40 1.19 5.88 -9.57
N ALA A 41 1.26 5.06 -8.52
CA ALA A 41 1.87 5.48 -7.27
C ALA A 41 2.76 4.42 -6.61
N VAL A 42 3.74 4.93 -5.86
CA VAL A 42 4.55 4.16 -4.92
C VAL A 42 4.45 4.81 -3.54
N VAL A 43 3.99 4.05 -2.56
CA VAL A 43 3.87 4.50 -1.17
C VAL A 43 4.96 3.83 -0.34
N VAL A 44 5.78 4.65 0.31
CA VAL A 44 6.84 4.19 1.22
C VAL A 44 6.47 4.61 2.63
N HIS A 45 6.32 3.64 3.52
CA HIS A 45 6.13 3.88 4.95
C HIS A 45 7.42 3.56 5.68
N LYS A 46 8.04 4.62 6.23
CA LYS A 46 9.26 4.53 7.03
C LYS A 46 8.92 4.82 8.49
N VAL A 47 9.29 3.89 9.36
CA VAL A 47 9.34 4.14 10.80
C VAL A 47 10.75 4.57 11.18
N ASP A 48 10.87 5.63 11.99
CA ASP A 48 12.13 6.04 12.60
C ASP A 48 12.40 5.16 13.83
N ILE A 49 13.28 4.17 13.65
CA ILE A 49 13.64 3.20 14.68
C ILE A 49 14.76 3.69 15.59
N ASP A 50 15.38 4.83 15.27
CA ASP A 50 16.42 5.44 16.10
C ASP A 50 15.78 6.37 17.15
N ALA A 51 14.58 6.89 16.87
CA ALA A 51 13.80 7.73 17.78
C ALA A 51 12.98 6.93 18.81
N ASP A 52 12.55 5.72 18.47
CA ASP A 52 11.86 4.76 19.33
C ASP A 52 12.40 3.37 18.97
N GLU A 53 12.81 2.57 19.96
CA GLU A 53 13.36 1.22 19.73
C GLU A 53 12.27 0.15 19.54
N THR A 54 11.01 0.48 19.85
CA THR A 54 9.85 -0.42 19.75
C THR A 54 8.68 0.05 18.87
N PRO A 55 8.86 0.90 17.85
CA PRO A 55 7.74 1.37 17.06
C PRO A 55 7.28 0.24 16.14
N ASP A 56 6.06 -0.22 16.39
CA ASP A 56 5.43 -1.29 15.62
C ASP A 56 4.17 -0.74 14.97
N VAL A 57 4.30 -0.31 13.71
CA VAL A 57 3.14 -0.09 12.86
C VAL A 57 2.77 -1.42 12.24
N SER A 58 1.62 -1.94 12.67
CA SER A 58 1.08 -3.19 12.15
C SER A 58 0.70 -3.05 10.68
N LEU A 59 0.64 -4.19 9.98
CA LEU A 59 0.12 -4.22 8.61
C LEU A 59 -1.29 -3.61 8.52
N GLY A 60 -2.15 -3.81 9.52
CA GLY A 60 -3.50 -3.27 9.53
C GLY A 60 -3.55 -1.74 9.59
N GLU A 61 -2.68 -1.13 10.40
CA GLU A 61 -2.55 0.33 10.49
C GLU A 61 -2.00 0.94 9.21
N PHE A 62 -0.99 0.28 8.61
CA PHE A 62 -0.47 0.69 7.31
C PHE A 62 -1.55 0.58 6.22
N MET A 63 -2.31 -0.52 6.18
CA MET A 63 -3.41 -0.69 5.20
C MET A 63 -4.53 0.34 5.39
N THR A 64 -4.78 0.78 6.63
CA THR A 64 -5.72 1.88 6.92
C THR A 64 -5.21 3.19 6.31
N SER A 65 -3.92 3.50 6.51
CA SER A 65 -3.28 4.68 5.93
C SER A 65 -3.31 4.65 4.40
N LEU A 66 -3.07 3.47 3.81
CA LEU A 66 -3.15 3.24 2.37
C LEU A 66 -4.57 3.42 1.82
N GLY A 67 -5.58 2.99 2.59
CA GLY A 67 -6.99 3.23 2.27
C GLY A 67 -7.35 4.72 2.28
N ILE A 68 -6.86 5.48 3.25
CA ILE A 68 -7.03 6.94 3.29
C ILE A 68 -6.37 7.59 2.08
N TYR A 69 -5.13 7.21 1.76
CA TYR A 69 -4.42 7.68 0.57
C TYR A 69 -5.23 7.44 -0.71
N LEU A 70 -5.69 6.21 -0.93
CA LEU A 70 -6.48 5.85 -2.11
C LEU A 70 -7.84 6.54 -2.16
N ALA A 71 -8.49 6.79 -1.01
CA ALA A 71 -9.74 7.54 -0.94
C ALA A 71 -9.55 9.03 -1.29
N SER A 72 -8.35 9.57 -1.03
CA SER A 72 -7.98 10.95 -1.39
C SER A 72 -7.43 11.10 -2.82
N TYR A 73 -7.15 9.98 -3.49
CA TYR A 73 -6.56 9.98 -4.82
C TYR A 73 -7.63 10.23 -5.90
N CYS A 74 -7.41 11.24 -6.75
CA CYS A 74 -8.36 11.60 -7.82
C CYS A 74 -7.95 11.15 -9.22
N GLY A 75 -6.78 10.52 -9.38
CA GLY A 75 -6.26 10.14 -10.69
C GLY A 75 -6.09 11.31 -11.63
N ASP A 76 -6.39 11.09 -12.91
CA ASP A 76 -6.36 12.10 -13.98
C ASP A 76 -7.60 13.04 -13.98
N GLY A 77 -8.53 12.85 -13.05
CA GLY A 77 -9.71 13.70 -12.90
C GLY A 77 -9.48 14.82 -11.88
N ASP A 78 -10.04 16.01 -12.14
CA ASP A 78 -10.03 17.10 -11.16
C ASP A 78 -10.77 16.66 -9.88
N CYS A 79 -10.05 16.57 -8.76
CA CYS A 79 -10.67 16.56 -7.43
C CYS A 79 -11.52 17.83 -7.31
N LYS A 80 -12.83 17.71 -7.10
CA LYS A 80 -13.68 18.86 -6.75
C LYS A 80 -13.76 19.04 -5.23
#